data_AF-A0A5M8Q2K1-F1
#
_entry.id   AF-A0A5M8Q2K1-F1
#
_cell.length_a   1.000
_cell.length_b   1.000
_cell.length_c   1.000
_cell.angle_alpha   90.00
_cell.angle_beta   90.00
_cell.angle_gamma   90.00
#
_symmetry.space_group_name_H-M   'P 1'
#
loop_
_entity.id
_entity.type
_entity.pdbx_description
1 polymer ?
#
loop_
_entity_poly.entity_id
_entity_poly.type
_entity_poly.pdbx_seq_one_letter_code
_entity_poly.pdbx_strand_id
1 'polypeptide(L)'
;MASADLPPELSFSGNGGSYPPHGTISPNNHGAYVVVTTWIMMCLTVLSVLTRLSMRRNLGKDNIAIFIASVLLIVQSVTIHIAVNCGLGRHMASLSEKNFKDYSKAMYTSQIIQILVLCLAKISLVLVFRLLTPSKRMQSTFQAFIIFITLWGVAAIVALALQCQQQHSLNWSSSTCFNQSGLYYANAGISLATDIIIITFPAVIIRKAQITSEQRWAIIAMFSIRVLVCIATIIEIVTFQDYLQSSDRTWHGVDLNIWAQVSMNLSIITACIPLMKPFFKKLQFSLLDSSIPIQNDPYQLRLLSRDECSQSFPQKPPGKAGLGNPLSTVSSARGPL
;
A
#
# COMPACT_ATOMS: atom_id res chain seq x y z
N MET A 1 12.49 -15.84 -68.10
CA MET A 1 13.05 -15.05 -66.99
C MET A 1 11.89 -14.29 -66.36
N ALA A 2 11.43 -14.49 -65.14
CA ALA A 2 11.77 -15.46 -64.10
C ALA A 2 10.49 -15.60 -63.23
N SER A 3 9.98 -16.82 -63.12
CA SER A 3 9.03 -17.24 -62.09
C SER A 3 9.82 -17.35 -60.78
N ALA A 4 9.45 -16.55 -59.79
CA ALA A 4 10.02 -16.62 -58.44
C ALA A 4 9.06 -17.40 -57.55
N ASP A 5 9.33 -18.70 -57.42
CA ASP A 5 8.79 -19.57 -56.39
C ASP A 5 9.31 -19.12 -55.01
N LEU A 6 8.39 -18.88 -54.07
CA LEU A 6 8.70 -18.72 -52.64
C LEU A 6 8.42 -20.06 -51.93
N PRO A 7 9.33 -20.54 -51.06
CA PRO A 7 9.24 -21.88 -50.46
C PRO A 7 8.17 -21.97 -49.36
N PRO A 8 7.71 -23.19 -49.02
CA PRO A 8 6.63 -23.41 -48.07
C PRO A 8 7.07 -23.16 -46.63
N GLU A 9 6.14 -22.67 -45.81
CA GLU A 9 6.33 -22.40 -44.39
C GLU A 9 6.78 -23.64 -43.61
N LEU A 10 7.82 -23.45 -42.80
CA LEU A 10 8.27 -24.39 -41.78
C LEU A 10 7.19 -24.54 -40.71
N SER A 11 6.47 -25.65 -40.75
CA SER A 11 5.64 -26.12 -39.65
C SER A 11 6.55 -26.61 -38.51
N PHE A 12 6.83 -25.74 -37.54
CA PHE A 12 7.39 -26.16 -36.25
C PHE A 12 6.29 -26.87 -35.45
N SER A 13 6.21 -28.19 -35.62
CA SER A 13 5.46 -29.07 -34.71
C SER A 13 6.22 -29.19 -33.39
N GLY A 14 6.16 -28.13 -32.59
CA GLY A 14 6.64 -28.12 -31.22
C GLY A 14 5.65 -28.87 -30.33
N ASN A 15 5.93 -30.15 -30.06
CA ASN A 15 5.30 -30.92 -29.00
C ASN A 15 5.78 -30.39 -27.63
N GLY A 16 5.31 -29.19 -27.27
CA GLY A 16 5.46 -28.61 -25.95
C GLY A 16 4.10 -28.65 -25.27
N GLY A 17 4.01 -29.30 -24.11
CA GLY A 17 2.81 -29.31 -23.27
C GLY A 17 2.32 -27.89 -23.07
N SER A 18 1.32 -27.50 -23.86
CA SER A 18 0.80 -26.14 -23.90
C SER A 18 -0.15 -26.01 -22.72
N TYR A 19 0.37 -25.51 -21.61
CA TYR A 19 -0.49 -24.86 -20.62
C TYR A 19 -1.35 -23.84 -21.39
N PRO A 20 -2.68 -23.83 -21.24
CA PRO A 20 -3.51 -22.87 -21.96
C PRO A 20 -2.98 -21.46 -21.65
N PRO A 21 -2.82 -20.59 -22.66
CA PRO A 21 -2.31 -19.25 -22.43
C PRO A 21 -3.16 -18.57 -21.35
N HIS A 22 -2.51 -17.86 -20.42
CA HIS A 22 -3.12 -17.17 -19.26
C HIS A 22 -4.05 -15.98 -19.64
N GLY A 23 -4.70 -16.06 -20.80
CA GLY A 23 -5.57 -15.07 -21.41
C GLY A 23 -5.34 -15.05 -22.91
N THR A 24 -6.29 -15.56 -23.69
CA THR A 24 -6.31 -15.31 -25.14
C THR A 24 -6.88 -13.91 -25.35
N ILE A 25 -6.05 -12.98 -25.85
CA ILE A 25 -6.53 -11.67 -26.34
C ILE A 25 -7.15 -11.96 -27.70
N SER A 26 -8.46 -12.15 -27.71
CA SER A 26 -9.27 -12.36 -28.91
C SER A 26 -10.27 -11.21 -29.01
N PRO A 27 -10.75 -10.83 -30.20
CA PRO A 27 -11.82 -9.84 -30.34
C PRO A 27 -13.05 -10.10 -29.46
N ASN A 28 -13.25 -11.35 -29.04
CA ASN A 28 -14.36 -11.80 -28.18
C ASN A 28 -13.94 -12.14 -26.74
N ASN A 29 -12.67 -11.91 -26.36
CA ASN A 29 -12.16 -12.12 -25.00
C ASN A 29 -11.07 -11.11 -24.64
N HIS A 30 -11.41 -10.16 -23.77
CA HIS A 30 -10.49 -9.13 -23.28
C HIS A 30 -10.19 -9.25 -21.77
N GLY A 31 -10.54 -10.38 -21.14
CA GLY A 31 -10.29 -10.62 -19.71
C GLY A 31 -8.79 -10.62 -19.32
N ALA A 32 -7.89 -10.83 -20.29
CA ALA A 32 -6.45 -10.80 -20.10
C ALA A 32 -5.95 -9.45 -19.55
N TYR A 33 -6.57 -8.32 -19.93
CA TYR A 33 -6.19 -6.99 -19.43
C TYR A 33 -6.37 -6.87 -17.91
N VAL A 34 -7.43 -7.46 -17.37
CA VAL A 34 -7.68 -7.52 -15.92
C VAL A 34 -6.57 -8.31 -15.24
N VAL A 35 -6.24 -9.49 -15.79
CA VAL A 35 -5.21 -10.37 -15.21
C VAL A 35 -3.85 -9.68 -15.18
N VAL A 36 -3.39 -9.14 -16.31
CA VAL A 36 -2.10 -8.46 -16.41
C VAL A 36 -2.03 -7.29 -15.43
N THR A 37 -3.06 -6.45 -15.40
CA THR A 37 -3.11 -5.30 -14.48
C THR A 37 -3.09 -5.74 -13.01
N THR A 38 -3.87 -6.77 -12.68
CA THR A 38 -3.97 -7.31 -11.30
C THR A 38 -2.61 -7.79 -10.80
N TRP A 39 -1.90 -8.60 -11.60
CA TRP A 39 -0.60 -9.13 -11.18
C TRP A 39 0.47 -8.06 -11.07
N ILE A 40 0.55 -7.12 -12.02
CA ILE A 40 1.51 -6.01 -11.96
C ILE A 40 1.28 -5.16 -10.71
N MET A 41 0.04 -4.74 -10.46
CA MET A 41 -0.31 -3.91 -9.31
C MET A 41 -0.09 -4.65 -7.99
N MET A 42 -0.45 -5.94 -7.92
CA MET A 42 -0.21 -6.77 -6.74
C MET A 42 1.28 -6.86 -6.41
N CYS A 43 2.15 -7.08 -7.41
CA CYS A 43 3.60 -7.12 -7.22
C CYS A 43 4.14 -5.80 -6.65
N LEU A 44 3.69 -4.66 -7.20
CA LEU A 44 4.07 -3.33 -6.72
C LEU A 44 3.62 -3.10 -5.27
N THR A 45 2.41 -3.54 -4.94
CA THR A 45 1.87 -3.43 -3.57
C THR A 45 2.65 -4.29 -2.58
N VAL A 46 2.94 -5.55 -2.93
CA VAL A 46 3.75 -6.45 -2.08
C VAL A 46 5.13 -5.85 -1.83
N LEU A 47 5.80 -5.35 -2.87
CA LEU A 47 7.11 -4.69 -2.72
C LEU A 47 7.02 -3.47 -1.80
N SER A 48 5.97 -2.66 -1.93
CA SER A 48 5.75 -1.47 -1.10
C SER A 48 5.53 -1.83 0.38
N VAL A 49 4.74 -2.88 0.65
CA VAL A 49 4.49 -3.38 2.00
C VAL A 49 5.75 -3.99 2.61
N LEU A 50 6.48 -4.82 1.86
CA LEU A 50 7.75 -5.41 2.32
C LEU A 50 8.77 -4.32 2.63
N THR A 51 8.87 -3.28 1.79
CA THR A 51 9.74 -2.13 2.06
C THR A 51 9.36 -1.43 3.36
N ARG A 52 8.07 -1.15 3.58
CA ARG A 52 7.56 -0.56 4.83
C ARG A 52 7.91 -1.42 6.06
N LEU A 53 7.75 -2.74 5.95
CA LEU A 53 8.02 -3.68 7.05
C LEU A 53 9.53 -3.75 7.36
N SER A 54 10.38 -3.84 6.33
CA SER A 54 11.84 -3.87 6.49
C SER A 54 12.41 -2.61 7.15
N MET A 55 11.76 -1.45 6.94
CA MET A 55 12.18 -0.19 7.55
C MET A 55 11.87 -0.09 9.04
N ARG A 56 10.97 -0.91 9.59
CA ARG A 56 10.65 -0.95 11.02
C ARG A 56 11.08 -2.28 11.63
N ARG A 57 12.16 -2.28 12.41
CA ARG A 57 12.62 -3.45 13.18
C ARG A 57 11.61 -4.01 14.19
N ASN A 58 10.68 -3.18 14.68
CA ASN A 58 9.61 -3.63 15.56
C ASN A 58 8.28 -3.64 14.81
N LEU A 59 7.69 -4.83 14.66
CA LEU A 59 6.32 -5.05 14.21
C LEU A 59 5.35 -4.51 15.27
N GLY A 60 5.24 -3.20 15.37
CA GLY A 60 4.24 -2.56 16.20
C GLY A 60 2.83 -2.96 15.74
N LYS A 61 1.88 -2.97 16.68
CA LYS A 61 0.45 -3.28 16.44
C LYS A 61 -0.14 -2.48 15.26
N ASP A 62 0.41 -1.30 14.97
CA ASP A 62 0.00 -0.42 13.86
C ASP A 62 0.22 -1.01 12.45
N ASN A 63 1.13 -1.99 12.31
CA ASN A 63 1.43 -2.62 11.01
C ASN A 63 0.54 -3.86 10.73
N ILE A 64 -0.25 -4.32 11.71
CA ILE A 64 -1.13 -5.48 11.53
C ILE A 64 -2.20 -5.17 10.47
N ALA A 65 -2.79 -3.97 10.52
CA ALA A 65 -3.85 -3.58 9.58
C ALA A 65 -3.39 -3.59 8.11
N ILE A 66 -2.19 -3.07 7.81
CA ILE A 66 -1.68 -3.06 6.43
C ILE A 66 -1.29 -4.46 5.96
N PHE A 67 -0.78 -5.30 6.86
CA PHE A 67 -0.47 -6.68 6.56
C PHE A 67 -1.73 -7.46 6.22
N ILE A 68 -2.77 -7.38 7.06
CA ILE A 68 -4.07 -8.02 6.78
C ILE A 68 -4.67 -7.48 5.46
N ALA A 69 -4.59 -6.17 5.21
CA ALA A 69 -5.04 -5.60 3.94
C ALA A 69 -4.32 -6.20 2.74
N SER A 70 -3.00 -6.41 2.83
CA SER A 70 -2.20 -7.01 1.76
C SER A 70 -2.54 -8.48 1.50
N VAL A 71 -2.81 -9.26 2.57
CA VAL A 71 -3.24 -10.66 2.43
C VAL A 71 -4.61 -10.72 1.78
N LEU A 72 -5.56 -9.89 2.21
CA LEU A 72 -6.89 -9.81 1.61
C LEU A 72 -6.85 -9.35 0.16
N LEU A 73 -5.96 -8.41 -0.18
CA LEU A 73 -5.73 -8.01 -1.57
C LEU A 73 -5.30 -9.21 -2.43
N ILE A 74 -4.38 -10.05 -1.95
CA ILE A 74 -3.96 -11.27 -2.69
C ILE A 74 -5.15 -12.21 -2.91
N VAL A 75 -5.97 -12.44 -1.86
CA VAL A 75 -7.18 -13.27 -1.98
C VAL A 75 -8.16 -12.69 -2.99
N GLN A 76 -8.34 -11.37 -2.99
CA GLN A 76 -9.18 -10.66 -3.95
C GLN A 76 -8.65 -10.82 -5.38
N SER A 77 -7.34 -10.65 -5.60
CA SER A 77 -6.68 -10.84 -6.90
C SER A 77 -6.89 -12.25 -7.45
N VAL A 78 -6.76 -13.27 -6.60
CA VAL A 78 -7.04 -14.68 -6.96
C VAL A 78 -8.51 -14.86 -7.32
N THR A 79 -9.42 -14.24 -6.56
CA THR A 79 -10.86 -14.30 -6.84
C THR A 79 -11.21 -13.68 -8.19
N ILE A 80 -10.59 -12.55 -8.55
CA ILE A 80 -10.75 -11.94 -9.87
C ILE A 80 -10.15 -12.82 -10.98
N HIS A 81 -9.03 -13.47 -10.72
CA HIS A 81 -8.46 -14.43 -11.68
C HIS A 81 -9.43 -15.60 -11.96
N ILE A 82 -10.09 -16.11 -10.91
CA ILE A 82 -11.16 -17.11 -11.06
C ILE A 82 -12.33 -16.53 -11.87
N ALA A 83 -12.75 -15.30 -11.61
CA ALA A 83 -13.81 -14.65 -12.37
C ALA A 83 -13.48 -14.53 -13.87
N VAL A 84 -12.23 -14.24 -14.24
CA VAL A 84 -11.74 -14.25 -15.64
C VAL A 84 -11.83 -15.65 -16.26
N ASN A 85 -11.41 -16.68 -15.52
CA ASN A 85 -11.52 -18.06 -16.01
C ASN A 85 -12.98 -18.50 -16.21
N CYS A 86 -13.89 -18.00 -15.37
CA CYS A 86 -15.33 -18.27 -15.44
C CYS A 86 -16.09 -17.41 -16.47
N GLY A 87 -15.49 -16.36 -17.04
CA GLY A 87 -16.13 -15.59 -18.12
C GLY A 87 -16.04 -14.07 -18.04
N LEU A 88 -15.37 -13.47 -17.06
CA LEU A 88 -15.10 -12.03 -17.05
C LEU A 88 -14.29 -11.66 -18.30
N GLY A 89 -14.82 -10.73 -19.08
CA GLY A 89 -14.26 -10.29 -20.35
C GLY A 89 -14.68 -11.09 -21.58
N ARG A 90 -15.63 -12.02 -21.45
CA ARG A 90 -16.34 -12.65 -22.58
C ARG A 90 -17.76 -12.13 -22.64
N HIS A 91 -18.36 -12.13 -23.82
CA HIS A 91 -19.76 -11.73 -23.98
C HIS A 91 -20.70 -12.65 -23.18
N MET A 92 -21.64 -12.06 -22.43
CA MET A 92 -22.54 -12.80 -21.54
C MET A 92 -23.33 -13.88 -22.27
N ALA A 93 -23.72 -13.63 -23.52
CA ALA A 93 -24.44 -14.57 -24.38
C ALA A 93 -23.63 -15.84 -24.74
N SER A 94 -22.29 -15.79 -24.63
CA SER A 94 -21.40 -16.92 -24.92
C SER A 94 -21.15 -17.84 -23.70
N LEU A 95 -21.68 -17.48 -22.53
CA LEU A 95 -21.40 -18.18 -21.27
C LEU A 95 -22.45 -19.25 -20.95
N SER A 96 -21.97 -20.43 -20.57
CA SER A 96 -22.82 -21.46 -19.96
C SER A 96 -23.36 -20.98 -18.59
N GLU A 97 -24.55 -21.44 -18.21
CA GLU A 97 -25.20 -21.09 -16.94
C GLU A 97 -24.31 -21.38 -15.72
N LYS A 98 -23.57 -22.50 -15.75
CA LYS A 98 -22.61 -22.85 -14.69
C LYS A 98 -21.51 -21.79 -14.54
N ASN A 99 -20.92 -21.39 -15.67
CA ASN A 99 -19.85 -20.40 -15.71
C ASN A 99 -20.35 -19.03 -15.24
N PHE A 100 -21.56 -18.64 -15.64
CA PHE A 100 -22.18 -17.40 -15.19
C PHE A 100 -22.44 -17.39 -13.67
N LYS A 101 -22.89 -18.52 -13.11
CA LYS A 101 -23.11 -18.66 -11.67
C LYS A 101 -21.81 -18.55 -10.87
N ASP A 102 -20.75 -19.20 -11.33
CA ASP A 102 -19.45 -19.16 -10.66
C ASP A 102 -18.78 -17.77 -10.80
N TYR A 103 -18.91 -17.12 -11.96
CA TYR A 103 -18.54 -15.72 -12.16
C TYR A 103 -19.26 -14.79 -11.18
N SER A 104 -20.58 -14.92 -11.05
CA SER A 104 -21.39 -14.05 -10.18
C SER A 104 -20.98 -14.19 -8.71
N LYS A 105 -20.70 -15.42 -8.26
CA LYS A 105 -20.18 -15.67 -6.90
C LYS A 105 -18.80 -15.06 -6.68
N ALA A 106 -17.90 -15.19 -7.66
CA ALA A 106 -16.55 -14.61 -7.59
C ALA A 106 -16.62 -13.08 -7.52
N MET A 107 -17.45 -12.44 -8.36
CA MET A 107 -17.67 -10.99 -8.35
C MET A 107 -18.32 -10.46 -7.06
N TYR A 108 -19.23 -11.22 -6.47
CA TYR A 108 -19.81 -10.88 -5.17
C TYR A 108 -18.77 -10.95 -4.06
N THR A 109 -17.98 -12.03 -4.05
CA THR A 109 -16.91 -12.23 -3.07
C THR A 109 -15.83 -11.15 -3.20
N SER A 110 -15.43 -10.80 -4.43
CA SER A 110 -14.41 -9.79 -4.67
C SER A 110 -14.82 -8.40 -4.18
N GLN A 111 -16.10 -8.02 -4.30
CA GLN A 111 -16.62 -6.74 -3.79
C GLN A 111 -16.56 -6.63 -2.28
N ILE A 112 -16.91 -7.70 -1.55
CA ILE A 112 -16.80 -7.71 -0.08
C ILE A 112 -15.34 -7.54 0.34
N ILE A 113 -14.43 -8.29 -0.29
CA ILE A 113 -13.00 -8.21 0.03
C ILE A 113 -12.44 -6.84 -0.34
N GLN A 114 -12.87 -6.24 -1.45
CA GLN A 114 -12.48 -4.88 -1.85
C GLN A 114 -12.79 -3.85 -0.75
N ILE A 115 -13.99 -3.89 -0.17
CA ILE A 115 -14.37 -2.98 0.93
C ILE A 115 -13.46 -3.18 2.14
N LEU A 116 -13.19 -4.44 2.52
CA LEU A 116 -12.31 -4.77 3.63
C LEU A 116 -10.89 -4.23 3.40
N VAL A 117 -10.35 -4.43 2.20
CA VAL A 117 -9.02 -3.94 1.79
C VAL A 117 -8.95 -2.42 1.91
N LEU A 118 -9.93 -1.70 1.33
CA LEU A 118 -9.98 -0.24 1.39
C LEU A 118 -10.11 0.29 2.83
N CYS A 119 -10.95 -0.33 3.65
CA CYS A 119 -11.12 0.04 5.05
C CYS A 119 -9.81 -0.14 5.84
N LEU A 120 -9.17 -1.30 5.73
CA LEU A 120 -7.93 -1.59 6.44
C LEU A 120 -6.75 -0.72 5.98
N ALA A 121 -6.66 -0.43 4.67
CA ALA A 121 -5.65 0.49 4.14
C ALA A 121 -5.83 1.91 4.71
N LYS A 122 -7.07 2.42 4.73
CA LYS A 122 -7.42 3.72 5.32
C LYS A 122 -7.14 3.77 6.82
N ILE A 123 -7.56 2.74 7.56
CA ILE A 123 -7.31 2.63 9.01
C ILE A 123 -5.80 2.61 9.29
N SER A 124 -5.01 1.84 8.54
CA SER A 124 -3.56 1.80 8.73
C SER A 124 -2.93 3.18 8.53
N LEU A 125 -3.33 3.92 7.49
CA LEU A 125 -2.81 5.27 7.26
C LEU A 125 -3.20 6.25 8.37
N VAL A 126 -4.45 6.21 8.84
CA VAL A 126 -4.91 7.08 9.92
C VAL A 126 -4.22 6.76 11.25
N LEU A 127 -3.95 5.48 11.53
CA LEU A 127 -3.14 5.06 12.68
C LEU A 127 -1.73 5.66 12.63
N VAL A 128 -1.13 5.72 11.44
CA VAL A 128 0.17 6.35 11.23
C VAL A 128 0.10 7.86 11.54
N PHE A 129 -0.93 8.56 11.08
CA PHE A 129 -1.10 9.98 11.42
C PHE A 129 -1.29 10.22 12.90
N ARG A 130 -2.04 9.34 13.56
CA ARG A 130 -2.23 9.36 15.00
C ARG A 130 -0.90 9.18 15.74
N LEU A 131 -0.06 8.25 15.30
CA LEU A 131 1.25 8.01 15.89
C LEU A 131 2.21 9.19 15.68
N LEU A 132 2.18 9.82 14.49
CA LEU A 132 3.03 10.97 14.17
C LEU A 132 2.60 12.25 14.89
N THR A 133 1.37 12.32 15.41
CA THR A 133 0.80 13.54 15.99
C THR A 133 0.82 13.50 17.52
N PRO A 134 1.55 14.39 18.21
CA PRO A 134 1.58 14.43 19.67
C PRO A 134 0.33 15.09 20.31
N SER A 135 -0.49 15.80 19.54
CA SER A 135 -1.66 16.53 20.06
C SER A 135 -2.81 15.59 20.43
N LYS A 136 -3.17 15.54 21.73
CA LYS A 136 -4.29 14.71 22.26
C LYS A 136 -5.62 14.99 21.55
N ARG A 137 -5.93 16.26 21.26
CA ARG A 137 -7.17 16.63 20.54
C ARG A 137 -7.21 16.00 19.15
N MET A 138 -6.11 16.10 18.40
CA MET A 138 -6.01 15.51 17.06
C MET A 138 -6.03 13.98 17.09
N GLN A 139 -5.40 13.37 18.10
CA GLN A 139 -5.47 11.91 18.29
C GLN A 139 -6.91 11.44 18.51
N SER A 140 -7.72 12.21 19.24
CA SER A 140 -9.16 11.93 19.41
C SER A 140 -9.91 12.02 18.08
N THR A 141 -9.61 13.02 17.24
CA THR A 141 -10.18 13.15 15.89
C THR A 141 -9.84 11.94 15.01
N PHE A 142 -8.57 11.49 15.01
CA PHE A 142 -8.19 10.29 14.26
C PHE A 142 -8.87 9.03 14.79
N GLN A 143 -9.02 8.89 16.10
CA GLN A 143 -9.75 7.76 16.70
C GLN A 143 -11.22 7.76 16.25
N ALA A 144 -11.90 8.91 16.30
CA ALA A 144 -13.28 9.04 15.82
C ALA A 144 -13.40 8.68 14.33
N PHE A 145 -12.43 9.11 13.52
CA PHE A 145 -12.41 8.80 12.09
C PHE A 145 -12.15 7.32 11.79
N ILE A 146 -11.30 6.63 12.58
CA ILE A 146 -11.13 5.17 12.50
C ILE A 146 -12.44 4.45 12.83
N ILE A 147 -13.15 4.88 13.88
CA ILE A 147 -14.45 4.32 14.26
C ILE A 147 -15.44 4.53 13.10
N PHE A 148 -15.49 5.72 12.51
CA PHE A 148 -16.34 6.01 11.36
C PHE A 148 -16.06 5.09 10.17
N ILE A 149 -14.79 4.93 9.76
CA ILE A 149 -14.40 4.02 8.66
C ILE A 149 -14.83 2.58 8.97
N THR A 150 -14.63 2.14 10.21
CA THR A 150 -14.98 0.78 10.64
C THR A 150 -16.49 0.55 10.58
N LEU A 151 -17.28 1.49 11.13
CA LEU A 151 -18.74 1.43 11.09
C LEU A 151 -19.27 1.46 9.66
N TRP A 152 -18.73 2.33 8.82
CA TRP A 152 -19.08 2.38 7.41
C TRP A 152 -18.75 1.06 6.70
N GLY A 153 -17.55 0.51 6.89
CA GLY A 153 -17.15 -0.77 6.29
C GLY A 153 -18.05 -1.93 6.71
N VAL A 154 -18.37 -2.02 8.01
CA VAL A 154 -19.31 -3.03 8.53
C VAL A 154 -20.70 -2.83 7.94
N ALA A 155 -21.21 -1.59 7.91
CA ALA A 155 -22.51 -1.28 7.32
C ALA A 155 -22.56 -1.64 5.83
N ALA A 156 -21.50 -1.35 5.07
CA ALA A 156 -21.39 -1.66 3.65
C ALA A 156 -21.40 -3.18 3.41
N ILE A 157 -20.68 -3.97 4.22
CA ILE A 157 -20.66 -5.43 4.13
C ILE A 157 -22.02 -6.02 4.51
N VAL A 158 -22.65 -5.55 5.59
CA VAL A 158 -23.99 -5.99 5.98
C VAL A 158 -25.00 -5.65 4.89
N ALA A 159 -24.94 -4.45 4.32
CA ALA A 159 -25.82 -4.04 3.24
C ALA A 159 -25.62 -4.90 1.98
N LEU A 160 -24.38 -5.30 1.66
CA LEU A 160 -24.08 -6.27 0.59
C LEU A 160 -24.62 -7.67 0.91
N ALA A 161 -24.48 -8.13 2.16
CA ALA A 161 -24.97 -9.44 2.59
C ALA A 161 -26.49 -9.54 2.58
N LEU A 162 -27.18 -8.42 2.80
CA LEU A 162 -28.64 -8.33 2.75
C LEU A 162 -29.17 -8.03 1.33
N GLN A 163 -28.31 -7.92 0.32
CA GLN A 163 -28.79 -7.82 -1.06
C GLN A 163 -29.57 -9.09 -1.42
N CYS A 164 -30.84 -8.93 -1.76
CA CYS A 164 -31.73 -10.01 -2.13
C CYS A 164 -31.06 -10.89 -3.20
N GLN A 165 -30.91 -12.19 -2.90
CA GLN A 165 -30.57 -13.19 -3.89
C GLN A 165 -31.69 -13.27 -4.92
N GLN A 166 -31.57 -12.53 -6.02
CA GLN A 166 -32.42 -12.70 -7.18
C GLN A 166 -31.92 -13.88 -8.02
N GLN A 167 -31.90 -15.07 -7.41
CA GLN A 167 -31.79 -16.33 -8.11
C GLN A 167 -32.81 -17.29 -7.49
N HIS A 168 -33.82 -17.61 -8.29
CA HIS A 168 -34.87 -18.61 -8.05
C HIS A 168 -36.15 -18.17 -7.29
N SER A 169 -37.13 -17.71 -8.07
CA SER A 169 -38.50 -18.25 -8.08
C SER A 169 -39.22 -18.49 -6.73
N LEU A 170 -39.33 -17.50 -5.87
CA LEU A 170 -40.37 -17.53 -4.84
C LEU A 170 -41.12 -16.21 -4.83
N ASN A 171 -42.39 -16.30 -5.24
CA ASN A 171 -43.42 -15.27 -5.19
C ASN A 171 -43.62 -14.76 -3.76
N TRP A 172 -42.73 -13.88 -3.32
CA TRP A 172 -42.97 -13.00 -2.18
C TRP A 172 -42.97 -11.58 -2.73
N SER A 173 -44.17 -11.10 -3.05
CA SER A 173 -44.57 -9.69 -3.01
C SER A 173 -43.42 -8.67 -3.08
N SER A 174 -43.16 -8.17 -4.29
CA SER A 174 -42.39 -6.95 -4.56
C SER A 174 -42.65 -5.85 -3.52
N SER A 175 -41.63 -5.41 -2.77
CA SER A 175 -41.54 -4.00 -2.30
C SER A 175 -40.26 -3.59 -1.58
N THR A 176 -39.33 -4.48 -1.16
CA THR A 176 -38.18 -4.02 -0.34
C THR A 176 -36.85 -4.74 -0.63
N CYS A 177 -36.44 -4.84 -1.90
CA CYS A 177 -35.04 -5.16 -2.21
C CYS A 177 -34.23 -3.87 -2.40
N PHE A 178 -33.07 -3.79 -1.74
CA PHE A 178 -32.19 -2.63 -1.81
C PHE A 178 -31.70 -2.40 -3.25
N ASN A 179 -31.68 -1.14 -3.65
CA ASN A 179 -31.12 -0.74 -4.93
C ASN A 179 -29.59 -0.96 -4.93
N GLN A 180 -29.14 -2.00 -5.63
CA GLN A 180 -27.73 -2.38 -5.73
C GLN A 180 -26.85 -1.26 -6.30
N SER A 181 -27.34 -0.52 -7.30
CA SER A 181 -26.59 0.60 -7.88
C SER A 181 -26.47 1.75 -6.88
N GLY A 182 -27.58 2.09 -6.20
CA GLY A 182 -27.59 3.12 -5.15
C GLY A 182 -26.61 2.80 -4.02
N LEU A 183 -26.55 1.54 -3.59
CA LEU A 183 -25.60 1.10 -2.56
C LEU A 183 -24.14 1.19 -3.03
N TYR A 184 -23.85 0.81 -4.28
CA TYR A 184 -22.51 0.97 -4.84
C TYR A 184 -22.10 2.44 -4.90
N TYR A 185 -22.95 3.32 -5.44
CA TYR A 185 -22.66 4.77 -5.50
C TYR A 185 -22.48 5.39 -4.10
N ALA A 186 -23.29 4.97 -3.12
CA ALA A 186 -23.14 5.42 -1.74
C ALA A 186 -21.78 4.98 -1.16
N ASN A 187 -21.39 3.71 -1.36
CA ASN A 187 -20.11 3.20 -0.88
C ASN A 187 -18.92 3.88 -1.59
N ALA A 188 -18.97 4.02 -2.91
CA ALA A 188 -17.93 4.69 -3.67
C ALA A 188 -17.82 6.17 -3.29
N GLY A 189 -18.95 6.86 -3.09
CA GLY A 189 -19.00 8.25 -2.64
C GLY A 189 -18.41 8.45 -1.24
N ILE A 190 -18.77 7.60 -0.26
CA ILE A 190 -18.20 7.65 1.08
C ILE A 190 -16.70 7.32 1.04
N SER A 191 -16.30 6.34 0.22
CA SER A 191 -14.90 6.00 0.01
C SER A 191 -14.12 7.20 -0.54
N LEU A 192 -14.63 7.86 -1.58
CA LEU A 192 -14.00 9.05 -2.16
C LEU A 192 -13.92 10.21 -1.14
N ALA A 193 -15.00 10.47 -0.41
CA ALA A 193 -15.04 11.52 0.61
C ALA A 193 -14.03 11.27 1.73
N THR A 194 -13.90 10.03 2.20
CA THR A 194 -12.91 9.67 3.22
C THR A 194 -11.48 9.84 2.72
N ASP A 195 -11.19 9.56 1.44
CA ASP A 195 -9.87 9.80 0.88
C ASP A 195 -9.51 11.28 0.77
N ILE A 196 -10.48 12.13 0.39
CA ILE A 196 -10.32 13.59 0.40
C ILE A 196 -10.02 14.09 1.82
N ILE A 197 -10.75 13.61 2.83
CA ILE A 197 -10.48 13.96 4.24
C ILE A 197 -9.05 13.56 4.64
N ILE A 198 -8.60 12.35 4.28
CA ILE A 198 -7.26 11.87 4.59
C ILE A 198 -6.17 12.74 3.94
N ILE A 199 -6.38 13.22 2.71
CA ILE A 199 -5.46 14.14 2.02
C ILE A 199 -5.28 15.45 2.82
N THR A 200 -6.33 15.94 3.50
CA THR A 200 -6.27 17.20 4.25
C THR A 200 -5.58 17.09 5.61
N PHE A 201 -5.59 15.91 6.25
CA PHE A 201 -4.98 15.70 7.57
C PHE A 201 -3.53 16.19 7.70
N PRO A 202 -2.58 15.84 6.81
CA PRO A 202 -1.21 16.33 6.91
C PRO A 202 -1.10 17.85 6.82
N ALA A 203 -1.91 18.50 5.99
CA ALA A 203 -1.93 19.97 5.90
C ALA A 203 -2.36 20.60 7.24
N VAL A 204 -3.36 20.02 7.91
CA VAL A 204 -3.81 20.48 9.23
C VAL A 204 -2.75 20.24 10.31
N ILE A 205 -2.07 19.08 10.30
CA ILE A 205 -0.99 18.77 11.25
C ILE A 205 0.15 19.78 11.10
N ILE A 206 0.61 20.02 9.87
CA ILE A 206 1.78 20.89 9.60
C ILE A 206 1.47 22.36 9.93
N ARG A 207 0.25 22.84 9.70
CA ARG A 207 -0.12 24.23 10.05
C ARG A 207 0.11 24.58 11.52
N LYS A 208 0.08 23.60 12.42
CA LYS A 208 0.31 23.77 13.85
C LYS A 208 1.73 23.43 14.29
N ALA A 209 2.56 22.90 13.40
CA ALA A 209 3.91 22.43 13.70
C ALA A 209 4.96 23.44 13.22
N GLN A 210 5.95 23.73 14.05
CA GLN A 210 7.10 24.59 13.70
C GLN A 210 8.09 23.79 12.84
N ILE A 211 7.88 23.78 11.52
CA ILE A 211 8.67 23.01 10.54
C ILE A 211 9.23 23.97 9.48
N THR A 212 10.44 23.72 8.98
CA THR A 212 11.04 24.49 7.88
C THR A 212 10.23 24.35 6.59
N SER A 213 10.22 25.40 5.75
CA SER A 213 9.43 25.43 4.52
C SER A 213 9.73 24.27 3.56
N GLU A 214 10.99 23.83 3.47
CA GLU A 214 11.40 22.69 2.64
C GLU A 214 10.78 21.37 3.10
N GLN A 215 10.81 21.10 4.41
CA GLN A 215 10.22 19.89 4.98
C GLN A 215 8.70 19.91 4.85
N ARG A 216 8.07 21.09 4.91
CA ARG A 216 6.63 21.27 4.69
C ARG A 216 6.23 20.87 3.27
N TRP A 217 6.94 21.36 2.24
CA TRP A 217 6.64 21.01 0.85
C TRP A 217 6.87 19.53 0.56
N ALA A 218 7.95 18.93 1.10
CA ALA A 218 8.20 17.50 0.94
C ALA A 218 7.06 16.63 1.52
N ILE A 219 6.52 17.02 2.68
CA ILE A 219 5.39 16.30 3.29
C ILE A 219 4.13 16.46 2.45
N ILE A 220 3.80 17.68 2.03
CA ILE A 220 2.64 17.93 1.16
C ILE A 220 2.73 17.10 -0.12
N ALA A 221 3.89 17.10 -0.79
CA ALA A 221 4.10 16.34 -2.02
C ALA A 221 3.89 14.82 -1.84
N MET A 222 4.38 14.24 -0.74
CA MET A 222 4.17 12.81 -0.45
C MET A 222 2.69 12.46 -0.27
N PHE A 223 1.90 13.38 0.28
CA PHE A 223 0.47 13.16 0.50
C PHE A 223 -0.40 13.45 -0.73
N SER A 224 0.05 14.35 -1.61
CA SER A 224 -0.60 14.62 -2.90
C SER A 224 -0.71 13.37 -3.78
N ILE A 225 0.18 12.37 -3.62
CA ILE A 225 0.10 11.09 -4.35
C ILE A 225 -1.26 10.40 -4.13
N ARG A 226 -1.91 10.63 -2.98
CA ARG A 226 -3.22 10.04 -2.68
C ARG A 226 -4.35 10.63 -3.54
N VAL A 227 -4.14 11.75 -4.23
CA VAL A 227 -5.06 12.25 -5.27
C VAL A 227 -5.24 11.21 -6.40
N LEU A 228 -4.22 10.40 -6.69
CA LEU A 228 -4.34 9.32 -7.67
C LEU A 228 -5.38 8.27 -7.28
N VAL A 229 -5.55 8.00 -5.97
CA VAL A 229 -6.59 7.10 -5.46
C VAL A 229 -7.98 7.69 -5.75
N CYS A 230 -8.16 8.99 -5.51
CA CYS A 230 -9.41 9.67 -5.80
C CYS A 230 -9.75 9.63 -7.29
N ILE A 231 -8.77 9.88 -8.17
CA ILE A 231 -8.96 9.81 -9.62
C ILE A 231 -9.36 8.39 -10.03
N ALA A 232 -8.65 7.37 -9.55
CA ALA A 232 -8.96 5.97 -9.83
C ALA A 232 -10.39 5.60 -9.40
N THR A 233 -10.82 6.03 -8.21
CA THR A 233 -12.19 5.78 -7.72
C THR A 233 -13.24 6.55 -8.53
N ILE A 234 -12.96 7.75 -9.02
CA ILE A 234 -13.89 8.47 -9.92
C ILE A 234 -14.07 7.70 -11.24
N ILE A 235 -12.98 7.20 -11.82
CA ILE A 235 -13.05 6.41 -13.05
C ILE A 235 -13.75 5.07 -12.81
N GLU A 236 -13.54 4.45 -11.65
CA GLU A 236 -14.28 3.26 -11.19
C GLU A 236 -15.79 3.54 -11.16
N ILE A 237 -16.23 4.69 -10.62
CA ILE A 237 -17.64 5.10 -10.58
C ILE A 237 -18.21 5.29 -12.00
N VAL A 238 -17.46 5.92 -12.91
CA VAL A 238 -17.89 6.14 -14.30
C VAL A 238 -18.02 4.81 -15.04
N THR A 239 -17.01 3.95 -14.96
CA THR A 239 -17.04 2.62 -15.59
C THR A 239 -18.11 1.70 -14.99
N PHE A 240 -18.46 1.88 -13.72
CA PHE A 240 -19.60 1.20 -13.11
C PHE A 240 -20.94 1.63 -13.73
N GLN A 241 -21.08 2.90 -14.13
CA GLN A 241 -22.28 3.36 -14.82
C GLN A 241 -22.44 2.67 -16.18
N ASP A 242 -21.36 2.54 -16.95
CA ASP A 242 -21.36 1.84 -18.23
C ASP A 242 -21.69 0.35 -18.04
N TYR A 243 -21.12 -0.27 -17.01
CA TYR A 243 -21.43 -1.64 -16.61
C TYR A 243 -22.93 -1.85 -16.33
N LEU A 244 -23.58 -0.91 -15.62
CA LEU A 244 -25.00 -1.00 -15.29
C LEU A 244 -25.93 -0.79 -16.49
N GLN A 245 -25.58 0.12 -17.39
CA GLN A 245 -26.39 0.44 -18.58
C GLN A 245 -26.25 -0.61 -19.68
N SER A 246 -25.14 -1.35 -19.69
CA SER A 246 -24.89 -2.40 -20.68
C SER A 246 -25.76 -3.65 -20.44
N SER A 247 -26.24 -4.25 -21.53
CA SER A 247 -26.82 -5.60 -21.52
C SER A 247 -25.75 -6.68 -21.34
N ASP A 248 -24.49 -6.36 -21.65
CA ASP A 248 -23.35 -7.28 -21.59
C ASP A 248 -22.41 -6.96 -20.42
N ARG A 249 -22.87 -7.34 -19.22
CA ARG A 249 -22.17 -7.03 -17.97
C ARG A 249 -20.81 -7.70 -17.84
N THR A 250 -20.65 -8.91 -18.39
CA THR A 250 -19.38 -9.65 -18.29
C THR A 250 -18.29 -9.03 -19.16
N TRP A 251 -18.67 -8.39 -20.27
CA TRP A 251 -17.79 -7.60 -21.13
C TRP A 251 -17.38 -6.28 -20.46
N HIS A 252 -18.34 -5.42 -20.11
CA HIS A 252 -18.04 -4.12 -19.50
C HIS A 252 -17.51 -4.21 -18.06
N GLY A 253 -17.61 -5.38 -17.42
CA GLY A 253 -17.02 -5.63 -16.12
C GLY A 253 -15.48 -5.58 -16.11
N VAL A 254 -14.81 -5.70 -17.26
CA VAL A 254 -13.35 -5.65 -17.35
C VAL A 254 -12.80 -4.31 -16.89
N ASP A 255 -13.29 -3.21 -17.45
CA ASP A 255 -12.80 -1.87 -17.13
C ASP A 255 -13.09 -1.50 -15.68
N LEU A 256 -14.29 -1.83 -15.19
CA LEU A 256 -14.66 -1.67 -13.79
C LEU A 256 -13.67 -2.36 -12.85
N ASN A 257 -13.34 -3.62 -13.13
CA ASN A 257 -12.42 -4.39 -12.29
C ASN A 257 -10.98 -3.89 -12.40
N ILE A 258 -10.53 -3.40 -13.56
CA ILE A 258 -9.21 -2.79 -13.72
C ILE A 258 -9.09 -1.58 -12.78
N TRP A 259 -10.06 -0.68 -12.78
CA TRP A 259 -10.01 0.51 -11.93
C TRP A 259 -10.20 0.20 -10.45
N ALA A 260 -11.03 -0.80 -10.11
CA ALA A 260 -11.13 -1.31 -8.74
C ALA A 260 -9.78 -1.85 -8.24
N GLN A 261 -9.07 -2.62 -9.06
CA GLN A 261 -7.71 -3.11 -8.75
C GLN A 261 -6.75 -1.94 -8.52
N VAL A 262 -6.72 -0.99 -9.43
CA VAL A 262 -5.86 0.20 -9.33
C VAL A 262 -6.15 0.97 -8.03
N SER A 263 -7.43 1.19 -7.71
CA SER A 263 -7.84 1.91 -6.50
C SER A 263 -7.37 1.20 -5.22
N MET A 264 -7.61 -0.11 -5.09
CA MET A 264 -7.17 -0.89 -3.93
C MET A 264 -5.65 -0.88 -3.76
N ASN A 265 -4.91 -1.13 -4.84
CA ASN A 265 -3.45 -1.18 -4.81
C ASN A 265 -2.86 0.19 -4.47
N LEU A 266 -3.33 1.27 -5.13
CA LEU A 266 -2.89 2.63 -4.80
C LEU A 266 -3.23 3.02 -3.35
N SER A 267 -4.38 2.60 -2.83
CA SER A 267 -4.75 2.87 -1.42
C SER A 267 -3.75 2.27 -0.43
N ILE A 268 -3.28 1.03 -0.67
CA ILE A 268 -2.25 0.38 0.14
C ILE A 268 -0.88 1.03 -0.07
N ILE A 269 -0.46 1.23 -1.33
CA ILE A 269 0.84 1.84 -1.66
C ILE A 269 0.95 3.21 -1.00
N THR A 270 -0.06 4.08 -1.16
CA THR A 270 -0.07 5.41 -0.53
C THR A 270 -0.11 5.36 0.99
N ALA A 271 -0.69 4.32 1.59
CA ALA A 271 -0.63 4.12 3.04
C ALA A 271 0.80 3.78 3.54
N CYS A 272 1.68 3.27 2.67
CA CYS A 272 3.07 2.94 3.01
C CYS A 272 4.03 4.14 2.91
N ILE A 273 3.74 5.11 2.04
CA ILE A 273 4.62 6.26 1.73
C ILE A 273 5.07 7.05 2.97
N PRO A 274 4.20 7.41 3.94
CA PRO A 274 4.60 8.29 5.05
C PRO A 274 5.70 7.69 5.94
N LEU A 275 5.78 6.36 6.03
CA LEU A 275 6.81 5.66 6.80
C LEU A 275 8.11 5.48 6.01
N MET A 276 8.08 5.67 4.69
CA MET A 276 9.26 5.57 3.83
C MET A 276 10.13 6.82 3.85
N LYS A 277 9.74 7.88 4.59
CA LYS A 277 10.50 9.14 4.71
C LYS A 277 12.01 8.97 5.00
N PRO A 278 12.48 8.12 5.93
CA PRO A 278 13.91 7.92 6.14
C PRO A 278 14.61 7.17 4.99
N PHE A 279 13.88 6.39 4.18
CA PHE A 279 14.43 5.76 2.98
C PHE A 279 14.67 6.79 1.88
N PHE A 280 13.73 7.72 1.65
CA PHE A 280 13.94 8.81 0.70
C PHE A 280 15.12 9.70 1.09
N LYS A 281 15.31 9.96 2.39
CA LYS A 281 16.51 10.66 2.87
C LYS A 281 17.79 9.89 2.52
N LYS A 282 17.84 8.58 2.80
CA LYS A 282 19.00 7.74 2.48
C LYS A 282 19.26 7.65 0.97
N LEU A 283 18.21 7.57 0.15
CA LEU A 283 18.33 7.54 -1.31
C LEU A 283 18.82 8.88 -1.85
N GLN A 284 18.31 10.01 -1.35
CA GLN A 284 18.79 11.34 -1.71
C GLN A 284 20.26 11.52 -1.34
N PHE A 285 20.69 11.10 -0.14
CA PHE A 285 22.10 11.10 0.22
C PHE A 285 22.93 10.19 -0.67
N SER A 286 22.47 8.98 -0.98
CA SER A 286 23.21 8.04 -1.84
C SER A 286 23.34 8.51 -3.31
N LEU A 287 22.33 9.20 -3.84
CA LEU A 287 22.34 9.74 -5.20
C LEU A 287 23.20 11.03 -5.31
N LEU A 288 23.23 11.83 -4.23
CA LEU A 288 24.11 13.00 -4.15
C LEU A 288 25.57 12.61 -3.85
N ASP A 289 25.81 11.54 -3.10
CA ASP A 289 27.14 10.98 -2.81
C ASP A 289 27.79 10.34 -4.05
N SER A 290 26.98 9.76 -4.95
CA SER A 290 27.49 9.31 -6.27
C SER A 290 27.92 10.43 -7.21
N SER A 291 27.76 11.71 -6.82
CA SER A 291 28.15 12.89 -7.60
C SER A 291 29.44 13.57 -7.12
N ILE A 292 30.10 13.04 -6.07
CA ILE A 292 31.37 13.58 -5.55
C ILE A 292 32.43 12.48 -5.64
N PRO A 293 33.39 12.53 -6.58
CA PRO A 293 34.61 11.74 -6.43
C PRO A 293 35.28 12.22 -5.13
N ILE A 294 35.60 11.26 -4.26
CA ILE A 294 36.28 11.48 -2.97
C ILE A 294 37.55 12.30 -3.22
N GLN A 295 37.47 13.62 -3.02
CA GLN A 295 38.63 14.48 -2.84
C GLN A 295 38.85 14.60 -1.33
N ASN A 296 39.76 13.76 -0.83
CA ASN A 296 40.47 13.85 0.44
C ASN A 296 39.72 14.55 1.60
N ASP A 297 39.10 13.72 2.43
CA ASP A 297 38.51 14.14 3.70
C ASP A 297 39.61 14.65 4.68
N PRO A 298 39.55 15.90 5.16
CA PRO A 298 40.58 16.51 6.03
C PRO A 298 40.70 15.88 7.43
N TYR A 299 39.90 14.85 7.74
CA TYR A 299 39.98 14.09 8.98
C TYR A 299 41.15 13.11 9.03
N GLN A 300 41.62 12.60 7.89
CA GLN A 300 42.79 11.70 7.83
C GLN A 300 44.12 12.42 8.14
N LEU A 301 44.26 13.70 7.77
CA LEU A 301 45.46 14.49 8.08
C LEU A 301 45.63 14.80 9.59
N ARG A 302 44.55 14.78 10.37
CA ARG A 302 44.60 15.08 11.81
C ARG A 302 44.95 13.86 12.68
N LEU A 303 44.88 12.66 12.10
CA LEU A 303 45.35 11.43 12.77
C LEU A 303 46.85 11.22 12.56
N LEU A 304 47.37 11.53 11.36
CA LEU A 304 48.81 11.42 11.08
C LEU A 304 49.66 12.46 11.82
N SER A 305 49.14 13.66 12.08
CA SER A 305 49.87 14.68 12.86
C SER A 305 49.87 14.43 14.37
N ARG A 306 48.98 13.56 14.87
CA ARG A 306 48.89 13.21 16.28
C ARG A 306 49.87 12.11 16.69
N ASP A 307 50.30 11.28 15.74
CA ASP A 307 51.24 10.19 16.00
C ASP A 307 52.70 10.69 16.07
N GLU A 308 53.08 11.72 15.30
CA GLU A 308 54.45 12.28 15.35
C GLU A 308 54.80 13.02 16.66
N CYS A 309 53.81 13.49 17.42
CA CYS A 309 54.06 14.18 18.69
C CYS A 309 54.34 13.21 19.86
N SER A 310 54.14 11.90 19.67
CA SER A 310 54.23 10.89 20.74
C SER A 310 55.63 10.27 20.94
N GLN A 311 56.59 10.54 20.06
CA GLN A 311 57.90 9.85 20.07
C GLN A 311 59.08 10.64 20.67
N SER A 312 58.88 11.87 21.17
CA SER A 312 60.01 12.73 21.57
C SER A 312 59.98 13.19 23.03
N PHE A 313 59.99 12.26 24.01
CA PHE A 313 60.48 12.60 25.37
C PHE A 313 61.25 11.43 26.04
N PRO A 314 62.44 11.69 26.64
CA PRO A 314 63.33 10.65 27.15
C PRO A 314 62.93 10.13 28.53
N GLN A 315 63.21 8.84 28.79
CA GLN A 315 62.98 8.13 30.04
C GLN A 315 63.91 8.61 31.19
N LYS A 316 63.38 8.68 32.41
CA LYS A 316 64.10 8.98 33.67
C LYS A 316 64.30 7.69 34.50
N PRO A 317 65.45 7.48 35.18
CA PRO A 317 65.82 6.17 35.77
C PRO A 317 65.22 5.95 37.18
N PRO A 318 65.30 4.71 37.73
CA PRO A 318 64.58 4.33 38.95
C PRO A 318 65.44 4.42 40.23
N GLY A 319 64.76 4.60 41.37
CA GLY A 319 65.28 4.20 42.69
C GLY A 319 65.00 5.19 43.83
N LYS A 320 64.22 4.79 44.85
CA LYS A 320 64.68 4.09 46.08
C LYS A 320 63.58 4.09 47.15
N ALA A 321 63.54 3.00 47.91
CA ALA A 321 62.69 2.74 49.07
C ALA A 321 63.14 3.51 50.33
N GLY A 322 62.23 3.70 51.30
CA GLY A 322 62.61 3.92 52.70
C GLY A 322 61.65 4.73 53.57
N LEU A 323 60.99 4.02 54.49
CA LEU A 323 60.81 4.33 55.93
C LEU A 323 60.09 5.63 56.40
N GLY A 324 59.09 5.43 57.28
CA GLY A 324 58.87 6.30 58.44
C GLY A 324 57.44 6.80 58.67
N ASN A 325 56.67 6.10 59.51
CA ASN A 325 55.65 6.71 60.37
C ASN A 325 56.36 7.29 61.61
N PRO A 326 55.86 8.36 62.27
CA PRO A 326 54.87 8.16 63.35
C PRO A 326 53.88 9.31 63.68
N LEU A 327 52.74 8.91 64.26
CA LEU A 327 51.95 9.50 65.37
C LEU A 327 51.64 11.02 65.46
N SER A 328 50.34 11.34 65.60
CA SER A 328 49.68 12.15 66.67
C SER A 328 48.31 12.68 66.16
N THR A 329 47.17 12.12 66.62
CA THR A 329 46.26 12.55 67.72
C THR A 329 45.41 13.80 67.48
N VAL A 330 44.19 13.74 68.05
CA VAL A 330 43.18 14.79 68.31
C VAL A 330 42.20 15.01 67.14
N SER A 331 40.87 15.13 67.26
CA SER A 331 39.78 14.83 68.22
C SER A 331 38.59 15.68 67.73
N SER A 332 37.35 15.22 67.94
CA SER A 332 36.12 16.02 68.03
C SER A 332 35.43 16.42 66.72
N ALA A 333 34.12 16.42 66.54
CA ALA A 333 32.94 15.80 67.18
C ALA A 333 31.71 16.32 66.39
N ARG A 334 30.59 15.57 66.46
CA ARG A 334 29.20 15.91 66.05
C ARG A 334 28.97 16.00 64.53
N GLY A 335 27.98 15.33 63.94
CA GLY A 335 26.68 14.88 64.45
C GLY A 335 25.58 15.52 63.57
N PRO A 336 24.61 14.76 63.03
CA PRO A 336 23.80 15.16 61.87
C PRO A 336 22.48 15.83 62.25
N LEU A 337 21.90 16.56 61.31
CA LEU A 337 20.46 16.62 61.02
C LEU A 337 20.24 17.11 59.58
#